data_AF-A0A7X3TZ66-F1
#
_entry.id   AF-A0A7X3TZ66-F1
#
_cell.length_a   1.000
_cell.length_b   1.000
_cell.length_c   1.000
_cell.angle_alpha   90.00
_cell.angle_beta   90.00
_cell.angle_gamma   90.00
#
_symmetry.space_group_name_H-M   'P 1'
#
loop_
_entity.id
_entity.type
_entity.pdbx_description
1 polymer ?
#
loop_
_entity_poly.entity_id
_entity_poly.type
_entity_poly.pdbx_seq_one_letter_code
_entity_poly.pdbx_strand_id
1 'polypeptide(L)'
;MFITQKSLPRRTVLRGMGATLALPLLDAMVPALSAAARAAVRPVRRAGFVYIPNGAVIDVAAHGFDAWSPIGEGRNFELSTILKPLENVRDRLVVLSGLDHPMARSMGDGAGDHARGTATWLTGVHPKKTEGIDVRAGTTVDQIIAADYGNETRLPSLEVALESPERVGNCEVGYSCQYLYTISWRTPTTPLPMENNPRVVFERLFGEGGTAAERLAERQRDRSILDWVTGDIADLRRQLGASDQQLCRVHI
;
A
#
# COMPACT_ATOMS: atom_id res chain seq x y z
N MET A 1 -16.07 28.20 31.80
CA MET A 1 -15.16 27.26 31.11
C MET A 1 -13.88 28.01 30.81
N PHE A 2 -12.79 27.68 31.50
CA PHE A 2 -11.47 28.29 31.26
C PHE A 2 -10.78 27.52 30.14
N ILE A 3 -10.59 28.15 28.99
CA ILE A 3 -9.84 27.58 27.87
C ILE A 3 -8.41 28.08 28.02
N THR A 4 -7.51 27.21 28.47
CA THR A 4 -6.08 27.50 28.50
C THR A 4 -5.54 27.34 27.09
N GLN A 5 -5.24 28.45 26.42
CA GLN A 5 -4.57 28.56 25.11
C GLN A 5 -3.10 28.07 25.16
N LYS A 6 -2.84 26.91 25.79
CA LYS A 6 -1.50 26.34 25.90
C LYS A 6 -1.21 25.50 24.67
N SER A 7 -0.37 26.00 23.77
CA SER A 7 0.30 25.21 22.73
C SER A 7 1.72 24.90 23.17
N LEU A 8 2.20 23.67 22.97
CA LEU A 8 3.60 23.34 23.18
C LEU A 8 4.47 24.12 22.17
N PRO A 9 5.45 24.93 22.62
CA PRO A 9 6.34 25.62 21.71
C PRO A 9 7.13 24.58 20.89
N ARG A 10 7.20 24.75 19.56
CA ARG A 10 8.00 23.89 18.67
C ARG A 10 9.45 23.76 19.17
N ARG A 11 9.99 24.81 19.79
CA ARG A 11 11.33 24.82 20.40
C ARG A 11 11.46 23.94 21.64
N THR A 12 10.39 23.67 22.39
CA THR A 12 10.39 22.77 23.54
C THR A 12 10.47 21.31 23.08
N VAL A 13 9.74 20.97 22.01
CA VAL A 13 9.83 19.66 21.36
C VAL A 13 11.20 19.45 20.72
N LEU A 14 11.71 20.46 19.99
CA LEU A 14 13.02 20.42 19.33
C LEU A 14 14.22 20.46 20.29
N ARG A 15 14.05 20.90 21.55
CA ARG A 15 15.11 20.88 22.57
C ARG A 15 15.16 19.58 23.37
N GLY A 16 14.08 18.81 23.39
CA GLY A 16 14.02 17.50 24.06
C GLY A 16 14.35 16.33 23.13
N MET A 17 14.10 16.46 21.83
CA MET A 17 14.32 15.41 20.84
C MET A 17 15.44 15.82 19.87
N GLY A 18 16.67 15.51 20.24
CA GLY A 18 17.85 15.67 19.39
C GLY A 18 17.89 14.65 18.24
N ALA A 19 16.87 14.63 17.39
CA ALA A 19 16.88 13.97 16.08
C ALA A 19 15.65 14.46 15.31
N THR A 20 15.88 15.05 14.15
CA THR A 20 14.86 15.49 13.21
C THR A 20 14.17 14.31 12.55
N LEU A 21 13.35 13.56 13.29
CA LEU A 21 12.27 12.82 12.64
C LEU A 21 11.20 13.85 12.30
N ALA A 22 10.83 13.91 11.03
CA ALA A 22 9.71 14.68 10.53
C ALA A 22 8.41 14.15 11.15
N LEU A 23 8.18 14.46 12.42
CA LEU A 23 6.94 14.17 13.11
C LEU A 23 5.81 14.93 12.39
N PRO A 24 4.71 14.25 12.03
CA PRO A 24 3.49 14.93 11.64
C PRO A 24 3.13 15.93 12.73
N LEU A 25 2.62 17.10 12.33
CA LEU A 25 2.13 18.08 13.29
C LEU A 25 1.07 17.43 14.18
N LEU A 26 1.38 17.23 15.46
CA LEU A 26 0.45 16.65 16.43
C LEU A 26 -0.63 17.68 16.77
N ASP A 27 -1.86 17.23 17.03
CA ASP A 27 -2.98 18.11 17.40
C ASP A 27 -2.67 18.98 18.63
N ALA A 28 -1.84 18.48 19.56
CA ALA A 28 -1.33 19.22 20.72
C ALA A 28 -0.45 20.44 20.37
N MET A 29 0.01 20.55 19.11
CA MET A 29 0.84 21.63 18.59
C MET A 29 0.02 22.71 17.87
N VAL A 30 -1.28 22.50 17.70
CA VAL A 30 -2.18 23.45 17.04
C VAL A 30 -3.10 24.10 18.07
N PRO A 31 -3.10 25.44 18.21
CA PRO A 31 -4.03 26.12 19.10
C PRO A 31 -5.47 25.79 18.72
N ALA A 32 -6.26 25.37 19.73
CA ALA A 32 -7.67 25.04 19.56
C ALA A 32 -8.42 26.17 18.83
N LEU A 33 -9.25 25.81 17.85
CA LEU A 33 -10.09 26.71 17.04
C LEU A 33 -9.35 27.69 16.10
N SER A 34 -8.06 27.46 15.80
CA SER A 34 -7.33 28.30 14.83
C SER A 34 -7.61 27.93 13.36
N ALA A 35 -7.50 28.89 12.44
CA ALA A 35 -7.60 28.64 10.99
C ALA A 35 -6.47 27.71 10.48
N ALA A 36 -5.32 27.68 11.16
CA ALA A 36 -4.24 26.73 10.91
C ALA A 36 -4.65 25.27 11.19
N ALA A 37 -5.55 25.03 12.16
CA ALA A 37 -6.14 23.71 12.40
C ALA A 37 -6.98 23.19 11.23
N ARG A 38 -7.59 24.10 10.45
CA ARG A 38 -8.35 23.74 9.24
C ARG A 38 -7.45 23.48 8.03
N ALA A 39 -6.28 24.11 7.96
CA ALA A 39 -5.31 23.90 6.87
C ALA A 39 -4.39 22.68 7.12
N ALA A 40 -4.18 22.29 8.38
CA ALA A 40 -3.27 21.22 8.78
C ALA A 40 -3.78 19.78 8.53
N VAL A 41 -5.02 19.60 8.03
CA VAL A 41 -5.67 18.27 7.98
C VAL A 41 -6.29 18.00 6.62
N ARG A 42 -5.51 18.09 5.53
CA ARG A 42 -5.81 17.25 4.36
C ARG A 42 -5.03 15.94 4.53
N PRO A 43 -5.69 14.83 4.93
CA PRO A 43 -4.99 13.57 5.06
C PRO A 43 -4.42 13.17 3.69
N VAL A 44 -3.17 12.72 3.68
CA VAL A 44 -2.50 12.19 2.49
C VAL A 44 -3.36 11.05 1.97
N ARG A 45 -3.86 11.19 0.74
CA ARG A 45 -4.67 10.18 0.07
C ARG A 45 -3.76 9.07 -0.44
N ARG A 46 -4.17 7.83 -0.25
CA ARG A 46 -3.46 6.65 -0.75
C ARG A 46 -4.48 5.71 -1.38
N ALA A 47 -4.13 5.14 -2.52
CA ALA A 47 -4.83 4.03 -3.14
C ALA A 47 -3.94 2.79 -3.04
N GLY A 48 -4.54 1.66 -2.66
CA GLY A 48 -3.85 0.39 -2.55
C GLY A 48 -4.56 -0.65 -3.39
N PHE A 49 -3.78 -1.44 -4.13
CA PHE A 49 -4.28 -2.52 -4.98
C PHE A 49 -3.55 -3.79 -4.55
N VAL A 50 -4.32 -4.81 -4.16
CA VAL A 50 -3.79 -6.11 -3.76
C VAL A 50 -4.32 -7.15 -4.74
N TYR A 51 -3.42 -7.71 -5.54
CA TYR A 51 -3.76 -8.78 -6.47
C TYR A 51 -3.71 -10.13 -5.76
N ILE A 52 -4.72 -10.95 -6.00
CA ILE A 52 -4.75 -12.33 -5.53
C ILE A 52 -4.91 -13.18 -6.78
N PRO A 53 -3.85 -13.88 -7.21
CA PRO A 53 -3.87 -14.67 -8.44
C PRO A 53 -4.71 -15.94 -8.25
N ASN A 54 -4.71 -16.78 -9.29
CA ASN A 54 -5.36 -18.08 -9.29
C ASN A 54 -4.98 -18.91 -8.05
N GLY A 55 -5.94 -19.67 -7.53
CA GLY A 55 -5.75 -20.54 -6.36
C GLY A 55 -6.33 -20.00 -5.05
N ALA A 56 -6.97 -18.84 -5.06
CA ALA A 56 -7.89 -18.46 -3.98
C ALA A 56 -8.99 -19.52 -3.86
N VAL A 57 -9.39 -19.84 -2.62
CA VAL A 57 -10.43 -20.84 -2.34
C VAL A 57 -11.81 -20.23 -2.60
N ILE A 58 -12.10 -20.08 -3.88
CA ILE A 58 -13.36 -19.58 -4.44
C ILE A 58 -14.03 -20.78 -5.08
N ASP A 59 -15.06 -21.35 -4.46
CA ASP A 59 -15.84 -22.37 -5.15
C ASP A 59 -17.31 -22.48 -4.72
N VAL A 60 -18.16 -21.79 -5.47
CA VAL A 60 -19.60 -21.80 -5.26
C VAL A 60 -20.31 -22.98 -5.95
N ALA A 61 -19.62 -23.86 -6.69
CA ALA A 61 -20.32 -24.90 -7.48
C ALA A 61 -19.60 -26.26 -7.69
N ALA A 62 -18.27 -26.34 -7.79
CA ALA A 62 -17.56 -27.54 -8.23
C ALA A 62 -16.97 -28.39 -7.08
N HIS A 63 -16.65 -27.78 -5.94
CA HIS A 63 -15.98 -28.43 -4.80
C HIS A 63 -16.71 -28.20 -3.45
N GLY A 64 -17.85 -27.50 -3.48
CA GLY A 64 -18.75 -27.35 -2.32
C GLY A 64 -18.20 -26.51 -1.17
N PHE A 65 -17.15 -25.71 -1.41
CA PHE A 65 -16.50 -24.89 -0.40
C PHE A 65 -16.04 -23.55 -0.98
N ASP A 66 -16.77 -22.49 -0.66
CA ASP A 66 -16.38 -21.11 -0.94
C ASP A 66 -15.99 -20.40 0.35
N ALA A 67 -14.70 -20.09 0.50
CA ALA A 67 -14.18 -19.35 1.64
C ALA A 67 -14.00 -17.85 1.35
N TRP A 68 -14.31 -17.41 0.12
CA TRP A 68 -14.05 -16.06 -0.36
C TRP A 68 -15.33 -15.24 -0.51
N SER A 69 -16.35 -15.75 -1.20
CA SER A 69 -17.54 -14.95 -1.50
C SER A 69 -18.41 -14.73 -0.25
N PRO A 70 -18.91 -13.50 -0.03
CA PRO A 70 -19.83 -13.24 1.06
C PRO A 70 -21.17 -13.97 0.83
N ILE A 71 -21.84 -14.33 1.92
CA ILE A 71 -23.17 -14.96 1.86
C ILE A 71 -24.24 -13.87 1.97
N GLY A 72 -25.16 -13.83 1.00
CA GLY A 72 -26.21 -12.82 0.93
C GLY A 72 -25.77 -11.50 0.28
N GLU A 73 -26.71 -10.55 0.17
CA GLU A 73 -26.53 -9.30 -0.57
C GLU A 73 -26.88 -8.06 0.28
N GLY A 74 -26.61 -6.87 -0.28
CA GLY A 74 -26.97 -5.59 0.34
C GLY A 74 -26.06 -5.23 1.52
N ARG A 75 -26.59 -4.53 2.53
CA ARG A 75 -25.81 -4.10 3.70
C ARG A 75 -25.63 -5.20 4.75
N ASN A 76 -26.35 -6.32 4.63
CA ASN A 76 -26.44 -7.37 5.65
C ASN A 76 -25.80 -8.70 5.19
N PHE A 77 -24.90 -8.65 4.21
CA PHE A 77 -24.12 -9.83 3.83
C PHE A 77 -23.26 -10.34 5.00
N GLU A 78 -23.03 -11.64 5.02
CA GLU A 78 -22.13 -12.31 5.94
C GLU A 78 -20.73 -12.42 5.32
N LEU A 79 -19.71 -12.01 6.08
CA LEU A 79 -18.32 -12.15 5.67
C LEU A 79 -17.91 -13.63 5.72
N SER A 80 -17.34 -14.11 4.61
CA SER A 80 -16.71 -15.42 4.49
C SER A 80 -15.46 -15.55 5.36
N THR A 81 -14.93 -16.78 5.50
CA THR A 81 -13.73 -17.05 6.31
C THR A 81 -12.54 -16.17 5.92
N ILE A 82 -12.30 -15.97 4.62
CA ILE A 82 -11.16 -15.18 4.15
C ILE A 82 -11.40 -13.68 4.35
N LEU A 83 -12.64 -13.21 4.27
CA LEU A 83 -12.99 -11.81 4.48
C LEU A 83 -13.20 -11.46 5.97
N LYS A 84 -13.26 -12.46 6.86
CA LYS A 84 -13.52 -12.27 8.31
C LYS A 84 -12.60 -11.26 9.00
N PRO A 85 -11.29 -11.16 8.67
CA PRO A 85 -10.42 -10.14 9.26
C PRO A 85 -10.85 -8.70 8.97
N LEU A 86 -11.73 -8.46 7.98
CA LEU A 86 -12.24 -7.13 7.61
C LEU A 86 -13.50 -6.70 8.40
N GLU A 87 -13.98 -7.52 9.34
CA GLU A 87 -15.20 -7.25 10.12
C GLU A 87 -15.18 -5.88 10.82
N ASN A 88 -14.02 -5.47 11.33
CA ASN A 88 -13.83 -4.17 12.00
C ASN A 88 -14.03 -2.95 11.09
N VAL A 89 -14.02 -3.14 9.77
CA VAL A 89 -14.24 -2.10 8.75
C VAL A 89 -15.43 -2.40 7.85
N ARG A 90 -16.34 -3.29 8.28
CA ARG A 90 -17.51 -3.74 7.51
C ARG A 90 -18.34 -2.59 6.92
N ASP A 91 -18.55 -1.52 7.68
CA ASP A 91 -19.32 -0.34 7.23
C ASP A 91 -18.63 0.48 6.13
N ARG A 92 -17.37 0.15 5.80
CA ARG A 92 -16.56 0.76 4.74
C ARG A 92 -16.18 -0.24 3.65
N LEU A 93 -16.73 -1.45 3.71
CA LEU A 93 -16.43 -2.52 2.78
C LEU A 93 -17.52 -2.64 1.72
N VAL A 94 -17.10 -2.70 0.47
CA VAL A 94 -17.95 -3.11 -0.65
C VAL A 94 -17.32 -4.36 -1.24
N VAL A 95 -18.08 -5.45 -1.27
CA VAL A 95 -17.68 -6.70 -1.89
C VAL A 95 -18.53 -6.90 -3.14
N LEU A 96 -17.87 -6.99 -4.29
CA LEU A 96 -18.52 -7.25 -5.57
C LEU A 96 -18.23 -8.69 -5.98
N SER A 97 -19.27 -9.46 -6.30
CA SER A 97 -19.18 -10.83 -6.81
C SER A 97 -19.81 -10.92 -8.21
N GLY A 98 -19.57 -12.03 -8.91
CA GLY A 98 -20.12 -12.25 -10.25
C GLY A 98 -19.53 -11.34 -11.34
N LEU A 99 -18.37 -10.72 -11.08
CA LEU A 99 -17.65 -9.94 -12.08
C LEU A 99 -16.80 -10.85 -12.96
N ASP A 100 -16.79 -10.56 -14.25
CA ASP A 100 -15.90 -11.18 -15.24
C ASP A 100 -15.13 -10.09 -15.98
N HIS A 101 -13.93 -10.39 -16.42
CA HIS A 101 -13.09 -9.49 -17.20
C HIS A 101 -12.92 -10.02 -18.63
N PRO A 102 -13.75 -9.61 -19.60
CA PRO A 102 -13.73 -10.18 -20.96
C PRO A 102 -12.36 -10.10 -21.65
N MET A 103 -11.59 -9.05 -21.36
CA MET A 103 -10.24 -8.87 -21.90
C MET A 103 -9.21 -9.87 -21.37
N ALA A 104 -9.47 -10.57 -20.26
CA ALA A 104 -8.61 -11.64 -19.76
C ALA A 104 -8.88 -13.00 -20.44
N ARG A 105 -9.99 -13.12 -21.18
CA ARG A 105 -10.31 -14.33 -21.94
C ARG A 105 -9.29 -14.56 -23.05
N SER A 106 -9.21 -15.81 -23.51
CA SER A 106 -8.27 -16.24 -24.54
C SER A 106 -8.33 -15.41 -25.83
N MET A 107 -9.52 -15.03 -26.31
CA MET A 107 -9.71 -14.29 -27.57
C MET A 107 -8.98 -14.88 -28.80
N GLY A 108 -8.74 -16.19 -28.80
CA GLY A 108 -8.03 -16.91 -29.87
C GLY A 108 -6.57 -17.23 -29.55
N ASP A 109 -6.04 -16.74 -28.43
CA ASP A 109 -4.64 -16.94 -28.04
C ASP A 109 -4.34 -18.34 -27.46
N GLY A 110 -5.35 -19.16 -27.17
CA GLY A 110 -5.18 -20.45 -26.49
C GLY A 110 -4.86 -20.27 -25.01
N ALA A 111 -3.94 -21.08 -24.48
CA ALA A 111 -3.43 -21.00 -23.10
C ALA A 111 -2.77 -19.62 -22.81
N GLY A 112 -2.43 -19.34 -21.55
CA GLY A 112 -1.94 -18.02 -21.14
C GLY A 112 -2.80 -17.30 -20.11
N ASP A 113 -3.63 -18.05 -19.37
CA ASP A 113 -4.63 -17.45 -18.47
C ASP A 113 -3.97 -16.72 -17.30
N HIS A 114 -2.80 -17.18 -16.82
CA HIS A 114 -2.10 -16.49 -15.73
C HIS A 114 -1.56 -15.14 -16.20
N ALA A 115 -0.91 -15.11 -17.36
CA ALA A 115 -0.38 -13.89 -17.96
C ALA A 115 -1.50 -12.89 -18.30
N ARG A 116 -2.60 -13.37 -18.92
CA ARG A 116 -3.74 -12.53 -19.26
C ARG A 116 -4.46 -11.97 -18.04
N GLY A 117 -4.76 -12.81 -17.04
CA GLY A 117 -5.45 -12.38 -15.83
C GLY A 117 -4.70 -11.25 -15.12
N THR A 118 -3.40 -11.45 -14.94
CA THR A 118 -2.51 -10.52 -14.24
C THR A 118 -2.35 -9.20 -15.00
N ALA A 119 -2.04 -9.26 -16.31
CA ALA A 119 -1.84 -8.07 -17.13
C ALA A 119 -3.13 -7.26 -17.35
N THR A 120 -4.28 -7.92 -17.36
CA THR A 120 -5.57 -7.27 -17.64
C THR A 120 -6.12 -6.55 -16.41
N TRP A 121 -5.88 -7.06 -15.20
CA TRP A 121 -6.58 -6.66 -13.97
C TRP A 121 -6.67 -5.14 -13.74
N LEU A 122 -5.54 -4.41 -13.81
CA LEU A 122 -5.52 -2.95 -13.62
C LEU A 122 -5.45 -2.16 -14.93
N THR A 123 -5.22 -2.82 -16.07
CA THR A 123 -5.12 -2.15 -17.38
C THR A 123 -6.47 -2.06 -18.08
N GLY A 124 -7.36 -3.04 -17.87
CA GLY A 124 -8.58 -3.19 -18.66
C GLY A 124 -8.32 -3.59 -20.12
N VAL A 125 -7.10 -3.95 -20.50
CA VAL A 125 -6.68 -4.22 -21.88
C VAL A 125 -6.17 -5.64 -22.01
N HIS A 126 -6.53 -6.29 -23.12
CA HIS A 126 -6.01 -7.62 -23.44
C HIS A 126 -4.54 -7.47 -23.87
N PRO A 127 -3.61 -8.15 -23.18
CA PRO A 127 -2.20 -8.01 -23.49
C PRO A 127 -1.90 -8.60 -24.87
N LYS A 128 -1.01 -7.96 -25.62
CA LYS A 128 -0.48 -8.50 -26.86
C LYS A 128 0.22 -9.83 -26.57
N LYS A 129 -0.21 -10.91 -27.21
CA LYS A 129 0.51 -12.18 -27.21
C LYS A 129 1.89 -12.00 -27.86
N THR A 130 2.92 -12.11 -27.04
CA THR A 130 4.32 -12.06 -27.45
C THR A 130 5.19 -12.64 -26.34
N GLU A 131 6.24 -13.35 -26.71
CA GLU A 131 7.31 -13.79 -25.80
C GLU A 131 8.49 -12.81 -25.78
N GLY A 132 8.45 -11.78 -26.63
CA GLY A 132 9.52 -10.81 -26.85
C GLY A 132 9.48 -9.59 -25.94
N ILE A 133 10.29 -8.59 -26.31
CA ILE A 133 10.38 -7.29 -25.64
C ILE A 133 9.28 -6.30 -26.07
N ASP A 134 8.55 -6.62 -27.12
CA ASP A 134 7.49 -5.80 -27.73
C ASP A 134 6.14 -5.96 -27.02
N VAL A 135 6.21 -6.06 -25.68
CA VAL A 135 5.05 -6.19 -24.80
C VAL A 135 4.15 -4.97 -24.92
N ARG A 136 2.84 -5.21 -24.85
CA ARG A 136 1.83 -4.17 -24.88
C ARG A 136 0.59 -4.60 -24.10
N ALA A 137 0.24 -3.82 -23.09
CA ALA A 137 -1.04 -3.92 -22.38
C ALA A 137 -1.70 -2.54 -22.41
N GLY A 138 -1.77 -1.86 -21.26
CA GLY A 138 -2.28 -0.49 -21.13
C GLY A 138 -1.63 0.21 -19.93
N THR A 139 -1.86 1.52 -19.78
CA THR A 139 -1.54 2.19 -18.51
C THR A 139 -2.50 1.73 -17.45
N THR A 140 -2.00 1.36 -16.27
CA THR A 140 -2.83 0.85 -15.19
C THR A 140 -3.48 1.95 -14.36
N VAL A 141 -4.63 1.66 -13.75
CA VAL A 141 -5.38 2.63 -12.93
C VAL A 141 -4.57 3.18 -11.75
N ASP A 142 -3.69 2.37 -11.14
CA ASP A 142 -2.79 2.83 -10.07
C ASP A 142 -1.80 3.89 -10.58
N GLN A 143 -1.35 3.78 -11.83
CA GLN A 143 -0.44 4.74 -12.44
C GLN A 143 -1.14 6.01 -12.94
N ILE A 144 -2.42 5.90 -13.34
CA ILE A 144 -3.28 7.07 -13.56
C ILE A 144 -3.44 7.86 -12.25
N ILE A 145 -3.72 7.16 -11.14
CA ILE A 145 -3.83 7.78 -9.81
C ILE A 145 -2.48 8.39 -9.38
N ALA A 146 -1.37 7.69 -9.59
CA ALA A 146 -0.04 8.18 -9.26
C ALA A 146 0.35 9.44 -10.05
N ALA A 147 -0.09 9.58 -11.30
CA ALA A 147 0.14 10.78 -12.10
C ALA A 147 -0.55 12.03 -11.50
N ASP A 148 -1.75 11.85 -10.95
CA ASP A 148 -2.55 12.95 -10.38
C ASP A 148 -2.18 13.28 -8.92
N TYR A 149 -1.97 12.25 -8.10
CA TYR A 149 -1.80 12.40 -6.64
C TYR A 149 -0.41 12.02 -6.12
N GLY A 150 0.45 11.44 -6.95
CA GLY A 150 1.77 10.95 -6.52
C GLY A 150 2.73 12.05 -6.05
N ASN A 151 2.46 13.31 -6.41
CA ASN A 151 3.22 14.47 -5.91
C ASN A 151 2.84 14.87 -4.47
N GLU A 152 1.76 14.31 -3.91
CA GLU A 152 1.38 14.50 -2.49
C GLU A 152 2.17 13.54 -1.55
N THR A 153 2.93 12.58 -2.10
CA THR A 153 3.70 11.58 -1.35
C THR A 153 5.17 11.58 -1.77
N ARG A 154 6.06 11.05 -0.90
CA ARG A 154 7.50 10.92 -1.20
C ARG A 154 7.77 10.03 -2.41
N LEU A 155 7.02 8.94 -2.51
CA LEU A 155 7.03 8.04 -3.67
C LEU A 155 5.68 8.20 -4.37
N PRO A 156 5.64 8.40 -5.70
CA PRO A 156 4.39 8.51 -6.42
C PRO A 156 3.64 7.17 -6.49
N SER A 157 4.37 6.06 -6.48
CA SER A 157 3.86 4.70 -6.43
C SER A 157 4.89 3.77 -5.76
N LEU A 158 4.43 2.60 -5.29
CA LEU A 158 5.27 1.57 -4.70
C LEU A 158 4.72 0.20 -5.08
N GLU A 159 5.46 -0.50 -5.93
CA GLU A 159 5.11 -1.80 -6.47
C GLU A 159 5.76 -2.92 -5.64
N VAL A 160 4.95 -3.75 -4.98
CA VAL A 160 5.43 -4.80 -4.06
C VAL A 160 4.89 -6.17 -4.46
N ALA A 161 5.76 -7.19 -4.45
CA ALA A 161 5.39 -8.58 -4.72
C ALA A 161 5.83 -9.50 -3.58
N LEU A 162 5.23 -10.70 -3.53
CA LEU A 162 5.61 -11.75 -2.58
C LEU A 162 6.73 -12.64 -3.11
N GLU A 163 6.79 -12.81 -4.43
CA GLU A 163 7.73 -13.71 -5.10
C GLU A 163 8.71 -12.94 -5.97
N SER A 164 9.93 -13.48 -6.11
CA SER A 164 10.94 -12.90 -6.99
C SER A 164 10.59 -13.14 -8.46
N PRO A 165 10.92 -12.21 -9.38
CA PRO A 165 10.88 -12.47 -10.81
C PRO A 165 12.08 -13.35 -11.22
N GLU A 166 12.09 -14.61 -10.78
CA GLU A 166 13.24 -15.51 -10.95
C GLU A 166 13.30 -16.19 -12.32
N ARG A 167 12.36 -15.92 -13.23
CA ARG A 167 12.34 -16.55 -14.55
C ARG A 167 12.45 -15.49 -15.64
N VAL A 168 13.32 -15.76 -16.61
CA VAL A 168 13.49 -14.94 -17.81
C VAL A 168 13.23 -15.84 -19.01
N GLY A 169 12.43 -15.38 -19.96
CA GLY A 169 12.09 -16.12 -21.17
C GLY A 169 10.57 -16.32 -21.32
N ASN A 170 10.17 -17.56 -21.59
CA ASN A 170 8.78 -17.95 -21.77
C ASN A 170 8.21 -18.46 -20.45
N CYS A 171 7.53 -17.59 -19.70
CA CYS A 171 6.91 -17.98 -18.44
C CYS A 171 5.54 -18.64 -18.65
N GLU A 172 4.87 -18.37 -19.77
CA GLU A 172 3.63 -19.03 -20.15
C GLU A 172 3.43 -19.00 -21.67
N VAL A 173 2.82 -20.04 -22.22
CA VAL A 173 2.70 -20.31 -23.67
C VAL A 173 2.35 -19.06 -24.50
N GLY A 174 3.35 -18.48 -25.17
CA GLY A 174 3.17 -17.32 -26.05
C GLY A 174 3.14 -15.95 -25.35
N TYR A 175 3.37 -15.86 -24.04
CA TYR A 175 3.37 -14.62 -23.27
C TYR A 175 4.68 -14.39 -22.51
N SER A 176 5.12 -13.14 -22.58
CA SER A 176 6.28 -12.62 -21.87
C SER A 176 6.10 -12.72 -20.36
N CYS A 177 7.17 -13.09 -19.66
CA CYS A 177 7.25 -13.06 -18.20
C CYS A 177 6.84 -11.72 -17.58
N GLN A 178 6.96 -10.60 -18.32
CA GLN A 178 6.54 -9.29 -17.84
C GLN A 178 5.05 -9.23 -17.50
N TYR A 179 4.21 -10.00 -18.20
CA TYR A 179 2.77 -10.06 -17.91
C TYR A 179 2.43 -10.82 -16.62
N LEU A 180 3.37 -11.60 -16.08
CA LEU A 180 3.20 -12.33 -14.82
C LEU A 180 3.85 -11.61 -13.64
N TYR A 181 4.99 -10.97 -13.88
CA TYR A 181 5.79 -10.37 -12.80
C TYR A 181 5.42 -8.93 -12.47
N THR A 182 4.48 -8.33 -13.21
CA THR A 182 3.97 -7.02 -12.85
C THR A 182 2.47 -6.91 -13.06
N ILE A 183 1.85 -6.16 -12.16
CA ILE A 183 0.45 -5.73 -12.26
C ILE A 183 0.35 -4.23 -12.55
N SER A 184 1.47 -3.51 -12.63
CA SER A 184 1.52 -2.05 -12.74
C SER A 184 2.29 -1.62 -13.98
N TRP A 185 1.66 -0.77 -14.81
CA TRP A 185 2.20 -0.32 -16.08
C TRP A 185 2.06 1.20 -16.19
N ARG A 186 3.21 1.89 -16.23
CA ARG A 186 3.26 3.36 -16.35
C ARG A 186 2.74 3.82 -17.70
N THR A 187 3.07 3.08 -18.75
CA THR A 187 2.59 3.30 -20.11
C THR A 187 2.14 1.96 -20.71
N PRO A 188 1.44 1.95 -21.86
CA PRO A 188 1.04 0.69 -22.50
C PRO A 188 2.18 -0.29 -22.80
N THR A 189 3.43 0.17 -22.79
CA THR A 189 4.62 -0.64 -23.10
C THR A 189 5.71 -0.54 -22.01
N THR A 190 5.39 0.03 -20.84
CA THR A 190 6.37 0.23 -19.76
C THR A 190 5.81 -0.37 -18.46
N PRO A 191 6.10 -1.64 -18.18
CA PRO A 191 5.79 -2.21 -16.87
C PRO A 191 6.69 -1.61 -15.79
N LEU A 192 6.21 -1.62 -14.56
CA LEU A 192 6.99 -1.25 -13.40
C LEU A 192 7.49 -2.51 -12.68
N PRO A 193 8.78 -2.55 -12.30
CA PRO A 193 9.33 -3.68 -11.57
C PRO A 193 8.77 -3.72 -10.15
N MET A 194 8.29 -4.89 -9.76
CA MET A 194 7.81 -5.15 -8.40
C MET A 194 9.00 -5.46 -7.49
N GLU A 195 8.99 -4.95 -6.26
CA GLU A 195 10.00 -5.23 -5.24
C GLU A 195 9.47 -6.27 -4.24
N ASN A 196 10.23 -7.35 -4.02
CA ASN A 196 9.87 -8.37 -3.03
C ASN A 196 10.80 -8.37 -1.81
N ASN A 197 11.90 -7.60 -1.83
CA ASN A 197 12.79 -7.48 -0.70
C ASN A 197 12.28 -6.41 0.29
N PRO A 198 11.80 -6.80 1.49
CA PRO A 198 11.25 -5.86 2.45
C PRO A 198 12.28 -4.84 2.94
N ARG A 199 13.59 -5.17 2.92
CA ARG A 199 14.64 -4.20 3.25
C ARG A 199 14.72 -3.08 2.22
N VAL A 200 14.63 -3.41 0.93
CA VAL A 200 14.66 -2.41 -0.14
C VAL A 200 13.40 -1.54 -0.09
N VAL A 201 12.23 -2.14 0.16
CA VAL A 201 10.98 -1.39 0.37
C VAL A 201 11.11 -0.43 1.56
N PHE A 202 11.62 -0.91 2.70
CA PHE A 202 11.84 -0.08 3.88
C PHE A 202 12.80 1.08 3.60
N GLU A 203 13.92 0.81 2.94
CA GLU A 203 14.90 1.84 2.57
C GLU A 203 14.32 2.85 1.55
N ARG A 204 13.42 2.45 0.65
CA ARG A 204 12.72 3.40 -0.23
C ARG A 204 11.71 4.28 0.52
N LEU A 205 10.97 3.71 1.46
CA LEU A 205 9.96 4.42 2.23
C LEU A 205 10.59 5.37 3.25
N PHE A 206 11.58 4.88 3.99
CA PHE A 206 12.12 5.53 5.19
C PHE A 206 13.61 5.85 5.08
N GLY A 207 14.35 5.20 4.18
CA GLY A 207 15.78 5.43 4.05
C GLY A 207 16.05 6.89 3.68
N GLU A 208 17.00 7.49 4.38
CA GLU A 208 17.45 8.84 4.05
C GLU A 208 18.28 8.76 2.76
N GLY A 209 18.02 9.68 1.83
CA GLY A 209 18.76 9.73 0.57
C GLY A 209 20.25 9.95 0.85
N GLY A 210 21.09 8.97 0.51
CA GLY A 210 22.52 8.97 0.74
C GLY A 210 23.20 7.74 0.14
N THR A 211 24.53 7.75 0.04
CA THR A 211 25.40 6.67 -0.45
C THR A 211 25.38 5.43 0.46
N ALA A 212 25.90 4.29 -0.02
CA ALA A 212 25.93 3.04 0.77
C ALA A 212 26.69 3.15 2.10
N ALA A 213 27.72 4.01 2.15
CA ALA A 213 28.49 4.29 3.35
C ALA A 213 27.68 5.14 4.36
N GLU A 214 26.97 6.16 3.88
CA GLU A 214 26.06 6.99 4.69
C GLU A 214 24.91 6.14 5.27
N ARG A 215 24.34 5.24 4.47
CA ARG A 215 23.32 4.27 4.94
C ARG A 215 23.84 3.30 6.00
N LEU A 216 25.12 2.90 5.95
CA LEU A 216 25.71 2.01 6.96
C LEU A 216 25.97 2.75 8.27
N ALA A 217 26.46 3.97 8.20
CA ALA A 217 26.70 4.82 9.36
C ALA A 217 25.39 5.18 10.09
N GLU A 218 24.32 5.48 9.34
CA GLU A 218 23.02 5.82 9.94
C GLU A 218 22.32 4.58 10.54
N ARG A 219 22.39 3.40 9.92
CA ARG A 219 21.88 2.16 10.56
C ARG A 219 22.53 1.83 11.90
N GLN A 220 23.80 2.22 12.08
CA GLN A 220 24.48 2.08 13.37
C GLN A 220 23.98 3.11 14.39
N ARG A 221 23.58 4.31 13.94
CA ARG A 221 22.91 5.34 14.75
C ARG A 221 21.49 4.94 15.16
N ASP A 222 20.70 4.42 14.23
CA ASP A 222 19.29 4.08 14.47
C ASP A 222 19.10 2.99 15.53
N ARG A 223 20.01 2.01 15.63
CA ARG A 223 19.98 1.01 16.73
C ARG A 223 20.11 1.68 18.10
N SER A 224 20.92 2.74 18.20
CA SER A 224 21.11 3.48 19.46
C SER A 224 19.94 4.42 19.78
N ILE A 225 19.22 4.88 18.76
CA ILE A 225 18.06 5.77 18.92
C ILE A 225 16.81 4.98 19.30
N LEU A 226 16.59 3.80 18.70
CA LEU A 226 15.44 2.95 19.05
C LEU A 226 15.46 2.53 20.52
N ASP A 227 16.63 2.16 21.06
CA ASP A 227 16.78 1.84 22.48
C ASP A 227 16.46 3.06 23.38
N TRP A 228 16.82 4.26 22.94
CA TRP A 228 16.56 5.51 23.66
C TRP A 228 15.08 5.96 23.59
N VAL A 229 14.45 5.79 22.43
CA VAL A 229 13.03 6.11 22.18
C VAL A 229 12.09 5.26 23.03
N THR A 230 12.45 4.00 23.34
CA THR A 230 11.64 3.15 24.23
C THR A 230 11.51 3.71 25.65
N GLY A 231 12.55 4.37 26.17
CA GLY A 231 12.53 5.00 27.49
C GLY A 231 11.67 6.26 27.54
N ASP A 232 11.87 7.15 26.56
CA ASP A 232 11.18 8.45 26.51
C ASP A 232 9.69 8.36 26.14
N ILE A 233 9.28 7.32 25.40
CA ILE A 233 7.86 7.06 25.11
C ILE A 233 7.07 6.71 26.37
N ALA A 234 7.69 6.03 27.35
CA ALA A 234 7.04 5.71 28.62
C ALA A 234 6.75 6.98 29.44
N ASP A 235 7.62 7.98 29.34
CA ASP A 235 7.48 9.27 30.01
C ASP A 235 6.46 10.17 29.32
N LEU A 236 6.46 10.18 27.99
CA LEU A 236 5.50 10.95 27.19
C LEU A 236 4.06 10.41 27.35
N ARG A 237 3.87 9.09 27.43
CA ARG A 237 2.56 8.47 27.70
C ARG A 237 1.90 8.97 28.98
N ARG A 238 2.69 9.35 30.00
CA ARG A 238 2.18 9.89 31.27
C ARG A 238 1.68 11.33 31.17
N GLN A 239 2.07 12.06 30.12
CA GLN A 239 1.76 13.48 29.95
C GLN A 239 0.70 13.73 28.85
N LEU A 240 0.35 12.72 28.06
CA LEU A 240 -0.64 12.80 26.99
C LEU A 240 -2.07 12.51 27.48
N GLY A 241 -3.05 13.23 26.93
CA GLY A 241 -4.47 13.03 27.18
C GLY A 241 -5.01 11.74 26.56
N ALA A 242 -6.19 11.29 26.99
CA ALA A 242 -6.76 9.98 26.63
C ALA A 242 -6.87 9.72 25.12
N SER A 243 -7.16 10.76 24.31
CA SER A 243 -7.26 10.63 22.85
C SER A 243 -5.90 10.38 22.16
N ASP A 244 -4.83 11.01 22.64
CA ASP A 244 -3.48 10.85 22.08
C ASP A 244 -2.85 9.52 22.51
N GLN A 245 -3.20 9.02 23.70
CA GLN A 245 -2.80 7.67 24.13
C GLN A 245 -3.33 6.57 23.19
N GLN A 246 -4.47 6.82 22.54
CA GLN A 246 -5.07 5.89 21.59
C GLN A 246 -4.35 5.90 20.24
N LEU A 247 -3.85 7.06 19.77
CA LEU A 247 -3.00 7.17 18.57
C LEU A 247 -1.63 6.49 18.75
N CYS A 248 -0.99 6.67 19.91
CA CYS A 248 0.27 5.99 20.24
C CYS A 248 0.14 4.47 20.39
N ARG A 249 -1.07 3.93 20.61
CA ARG A 249 -1.31 2.47 20.67
C ARG A 249 -1.47 1.82 19.30
N VAL A 250 -1.76 2.59 18.26
CA VAL A 250 -2.05 2.08 16.91
C VAL A 250 -0.78 2.06 16.03
N HIS A 251 0.27 2.78 16.42
CA HIS A 251 1.49 2.97 15.64
C HIS A 251 2.76 2.42 16.31
N ILE A 252 2.61 1.63 17.39
CA ILE A 252 3.64 0.85 18.08
C ILE A 252 3.09 -0.56 18.23
#